data_AF-A0A0L8G9K7-F1
#
_entry.id   AF-A0A0L8G9K7-F1
#
_cell.length_a   1.000
_cell.length_b   1.000
_cell.length_c   1.000
_cell.angle_alpha   90.00
_cell.angle_beta   90.00
_cell.angle_gamma   90.00
#
_symmetry.space_group_name_H-M   'P 1'
#
loop_
_entity.id
_entity.type
_entity.pdbx_description
1 polymer ?
#
loop_
_entity_poly.entity_id
_entity_poly.type
_entity_poly.pdbx_seq_one_letter_code
_entity_poly.pdbx_strand_id
1 'polypeptide(L)'
;SVSKKDRLRSVRITIQTKLRLMQNSWLSNKADMIQGFADRNDMKNFYDSLKEVYVPTTARTLSPLLSADGARLITDKEKVLERLAEHFNSVLNRPSTINGEAIDRLPQVPVLYFPNFFLHISL
;
A
#
# COMPACT_ATOMS: atom_id res chain seq x y z
N SER A 1 -30.59 -23.45 20.24
CA SER A 1 -29.46 -24.03 19.50
C SER A 1 -28.73 -22.89 18.78
N VAL A 2 -27.40 -22.95 18.65
CA VAL A 2 -26.64 -21.91 17.92
C VAL A 2 -26.96 -22.04 16.42
N SER A 3 -27.39 -20.95 15.79
CA SER A 3 -27.75 -20.94 14.38
C SER A 3 -26.52 -21.25 13.50
N LYS A 4 -26.74 -21.92 12.36
CA LYS A 4 -25.69 -22.16 11.35
C LYS A 4 -25.01 -20.85 10.92
N LYS A 5 -25.76 -19.74 10.88
CA LYS A 5 -25.27 -18.39 10.56
C LYS A 5 -24.23 -17.90 11.57
N ASP A 6 -24.49 -18.11 12.86
CA ASP A 6 -23.60 -17.66 13.94
C ASP A 6 -22.31 -18.48 13.97
N ARG A 7 -22.41 -19.79 13.70
CA ARG A 7 -21.24 -20.66 13.54
C ARG A 7 -20.33 -20.20 12.40
N LEU A 8 -20.90 -19.89 11.23
CA LEU A 8 -20.14 -19.40 10.08
C LEU A 8 -19.47 -18.05 10.39
N ARG A 9 -20.20 -17.13 11.01
CA ARG A 9 -19.67 -15.82 11.42
C ARG A 9 -18.48 -15.99 12.37
N SER A 10 -18.60 -16.86 13.37
CA SER A 10 -17.54 -17.14 14.35
C SER A 10 -16.28 -17.71 13.67
N VAL A 11 -16.44 -18.67 12.76
CA VAL A 11 -15.33 -19.26 12.00
C VAL A 11 -14.63 -18.20 11.14
N ARG A 12 -15.41 -17.36 10.44
CA ARG A 12 -14.86 -16.29 9.60
C ARG A 12 -14.03 -15.29 10.40
N ILE A 13 -14.55 -14.84 11.54
CA ILE A 13 -13.83 -13.93 12.45
C ILE A 13 -12.53 -14.58 12.91
N THR A 14 -12.58 -15.84 13.35
CA THR A 14 -11.39 -16.56 13.83
C THR A 14 -10.29 -16.63 12.76
N ILE A 15 -10.66 -16.98 11.53
CA ILE A 15 -9.72 -17.06 10.40
C ILE A 15 -9.14 -15.67 10.07
N GLN A 16 -10.00 -14.65 9.99
CA GLN A 16 -9.57 -13.29 9.71
C GLN A 16 -8.62 -12.75 10.78
N THR A 17 -8.89 -13.01 12.06
CA THR A 17 -8.01 -12.63 13.16
C THR A 17 -6.66 -13.33 13.06
N LYS A 18 -6.62 -14.64 12.81
CA LYS A 18 -5.36 -15.37 12.63
C LYS A 18 -4.56 -14.84 11.44
N LEU A 19 -5.20 -14.58 10.31
CA LEU A 19 -4.58 -13.98 9.13
C LEU A 19 -3.95 -12.63 9.44
N ARG A 20 -4.68 -11.74 10.14
CA ARG A 20 -4.16 -10.44 10.55
C ARG A 20 -2.97 -10.57 11.47
N LEU A 21 -3.02 -11.48 12.45
CA LEU A 21 -1.88 -11.73 13.34
C LEU A 21 -0.64 -12.18 12.56
N MET A 22 -0.80 -13.14 11.64
CA MET A 22 0.30 -13.61 10.80
C MET A 22 0.89 -12.49 9.92
N GLN A 23 0.04 -11.66 9.33
CA GLN A 23 0.46 -10.51 8.52
C GLN A 23 1.21 -9.47 9.37
N ASN A 24 0.69 -9.13 10.53
CA ASN A 24 1.31 -8.18 11.45
C ASN A 24 2.67 -8.69 11.95
N SER A 25 2.78 -9.96 12.33
CA SER A 25 4.05 -10.55 12.74
C SER A 25 5.06 -10.55 11.60
N TRP A 26 4.64 -10.87 10.37
CA TRP A 26 5.53 -10.78 9.21
C TRP A 26 6.00 -9.34 8.94
N LEU A 27 5.10 -8.36 9.02
CA LEU A 27 5.43 -6.96 8.77
C LEU A 27 6.35 -6.38 9.85
N SER A 28 6.13 -6.73 11.12
CA SER A 28 7.00 -6.35 12.24
C SER A 28 8.41 -6.90 12.03
N ASN A 29 8.53 -8.20 11.72
CA ASN A 29 9.84 -8.81 11.45
C ASN A 29 10.54 -8.15 10.25
N LYS A 30 9.79 -7.78 9.20
CA LYS A 30 10.35 -7.04 8.06
C LYS A 30 10.84 -5.65 8.45
N ALA A 31 10.10 -4.93 9.30
CA ALA A 31 10.53 -3.63 9.80
C ALA A 31 11.84 -3.74 10.58
N ASP A 32 11.95 -4.71 11.48
CA ASP A 32 13.18 -4.95 12.26
C ASP A 32 14.38 -5.27 11.36
N MET A 33 14.17 -6.07 10.30
CA MET A 33 15.21 -6.37 9.32
C MET A 33 15.66 -5.12 8.54
N ILE A 34 14.70 -4.34 8.02
CA ILE A 34 14.97 -3.11 7.26
C ILE A 34 15.73 -2.11 8.13
N GLN A 35 15.31 -1.93 9.38
CA GLN A 35 16.01 -1.08 10.34
C GLN A 35 17.44 -1.59 10.57
N GLY A 36 17.61 -2.90 10.80
CA GLY A 36 18.94 -3.49 10.98
C GLY A 36 19.87 -3.34 9.77
N PHE A 37 19.34 -3.27 8.54
CA PHE A 37 20.15 -2.94 7.37
C PHE A 37 20.53 -1.46 7.32
N ALA A 38 19.61 -0.56 7.67
CA ALA A 38 19.89 0.87 7.76
C ALA A 38 20.98 1.17 8.81
N ASP A 39 20.88 0.57 10.00
CA ASP A 39 21.83 0.75 11.10
C ASP A 39 23.25 0.29 10.75
N ARG A 40 23.38 -0.64 9.81
CA ARG A 40 24.67 -1.17 9.31
C ARG A 40 25.16 -0.51 8.03
N ASN A 41 24.46 0.51 7.53
CA ASN A 41 24.67 1.11 6.21
C ASN A 41 24.67 0.09 5.05
N ASP A 42 23.94 -1.01 5.18
CA ASP A 42 23.77 -2.01 4.12
C ASP A 42 22.66 -1.58 3.16
N MET A 43 22.94 -0.52 2.39
CA MET A 43 21.97 0.13 1.52
C MET A 43 21.41 -0.79 0.43
N LYS A 44 22.20 -1.81 0.01
CA LYS A 44 21.76 -2.80 -0.97
C LYS A 44 20.62 -3.66 -0.40
N ASN A 45 20.87 -4.30 0.74
CA ASN A 45 19.86 -5.17 1.36
C ASN A 45 18.68 -4.39 1.94
N PHE A 46 18.91 -3.13 2.37
CA PHE A 46 17.84 -2.20 2.73
C PHE A 46 16.86 -1.99 1.56
N TYR A 47 17.38 -1.63 0.39
CA TYR A 47 16.55 -1.37 -0.79
C TYR A 47 15.85 -2.63 -1.32
N ASP A 48 16.55 -3.76 -1.34
CA ASP A 48 15.96 -5.04 -1.74
C ASP A 48 14.84 -5.47 -0.78
N SER A 49 15.03 -5.31 0.54
CA SER A 49 14.00 -5.60 1.55
C SER A 49 12.80 -4.65 1.45
N LEU A 50 13.03 -3.38 1.14
CA LEU A 50 11.97 -2.40 0.94
C LEU A 50 11.12 -2.78 -0.29
N LYS A 51 11.76 -3.22 -1.38
CA LYS A 51 11.04 -3.73 -2.54
C LYS A 51 10.15 -4.92 -2.20
N GLU A 52 10.59 -5.84 -1.34
CA GLU A 52 9.74 -6.98 -0.97
C GLU A 52 8.46 -6.59 -0.21
N VAL A 53 8.47 -5.44 0.48
CA VAL A 53 7.29 -4.92 1.20
C VAL A 53 6.37 -4.12 0.29
N TYR A 54 6.94 -3.24 -0.54
CA TYR A 54 6.17 -2.26 -1.33
C TYR A 54 5.92 -2.69 -2.78
N VAL A 55 6.84 -3.46 -3.36
CA VAL A 55 6.64 -4.01 -4.70
C VAL A 55 5.89 -5.32 -4.50
N PRO A 56 4.68 -5.46 -5.08
CA PRO A 56 4.02 -6.74 -5.14
C PRO A 56 4.99 -7.72 -5.79
N THR A 57 5.58 -8.61 -4.99
CA THR A 57 6.45 -9.66 -5.48
C THR A 57 5.65 -10.36 -6.57
N THR A 58 6.14 -10.28 -7.80
CA THR A 58 5.40 -10.39 -9.08
C THR A 58 4.76 -11.75 -9.34
N ALA A 59 4.71 -12.63 -8.32
CA ALA A 59 4.31 -14.02 -8.35
C ALA A 59 3.28 -14.44 -7.28
N ARG A 60 2.80 -13.54 -6.41
CA ARG A 60 1.68 -13.86 -5.50
C ARG A 60 0.39 -13.24 -6.04
N THR A 61 -0.11 -13.83 -7.12
CA THR A 61 -1.44 -13.65 -7.73
C THR A 61 -2.08 -12.28 -7.48
N LEU A 62 -2.02 -11.40 -8.49
CA LEU A 62 -2.83 -10.17 -8.49
C LEU A 62 -4.25 -10.51 -8.06
N SER A 63 -4.71 -9.88 -6.97
CA SER A 63 -6.02 -10.18 -6.41
C SER A 63 -7.09 -9.88 -7.46
N PRO A 64 -8.03 -10.80 -7.70
CA PRO A 64 -9.07 -10.57 -8.69
C PRO A 64 -9.84 -9.28 -8.39
N LEU A 65 -10.02 -8.45 -9.41
CA LEU A 65 -10.71 -7.15 -9.30
C LEU A 65 -12.08 -7.19 -9.95
N LEU A 66 -13.00 -6.36 -9.48
CA LEU A 66 -14.27 -6.17 -10.20
C LEU A 66 -14.06 -5.23 -11.40
N SER A 67 -14.78 -5.50 -12.49
CA SER A 67 -14.92 -4.58 -13.62
C SER A 67 -15.47 -3.22 -13.17
N ALA A 68 -15.31 -2.19 -14.00
CA ALA A 68 -15.75 -0.83 -13.65
C ALA A 68 -17.26 -0.74 -13.35
N ASP A 69 -18.07 -1.57 -14.01
CA ASP A 69 -19.52 -1.72 -13.81
C ASP A 69 -19.87 -2.67 -12.64
N GLY A 70 -18.89 -3.31 -12.01
CA GLY A 70 -19.07 -4.27 -10.92
C GLY A 70 -19.65 -5.63 -11.33
N ALA A 71 -19.89 -5.87 -12.63
CA ALA A 71 -20.62 -7.04 -13.10
C ALA A 71 -19.77 -8.32 -13.18
N ARG A 72 -18.44 -8.20 -13.33
CA ARG A 72 -17.55 -9.33 -13.60
C ARG A 72 -16.30 -9.28 -12.74
N LEU A 73 -15.84 -10.46 -12.31
CA LEU A 73 -14.55 -10.63 -11.64
C LEU A 73 -13.45 -10.84 -12.69
N ILE A 74 -12.42 -9.99 -12.65
CA ILE A 74 -11.23 -10.00 -13.50
C ILE A 74 -10.13 -10.73 -12.74
N THR A 75 -9.75 -11.91 -13.22
CA THR A 75 -8.69 -12.75 -12.65
C THR A 75 -7.42 -12.77 -13.49
N ASP A 76 -7.51 -12.28 -14.73
CA ASP A 76 -6.40 -12.21 -15.67
C ASP A 76 -5.43 -11.09 -15.28
N LYS A 77 -4.13 -11.40 -15.25
CA LYS A 77 -3.10 -10.49 -14.73
C LYS A 77 -3.02 -9.18 -15.51
N GLU A 78 -3.06 -9.24 -16.84
CA GLU A 78 -2.94 -8.06 -17.69
C GLU A 78 -4.17 -7.18 -17.55
N LYS A 79 -5.36 -7.80 -17.52
CA LYS A 79 -6.62 -7.10 -17.32
C LYS A 79 -6.76 -6.50 -15.92
N VAL A 80 -6.17 -7.12 -14.90
CA VAL A 80 -6.11 -6.52 -13.55
C VAL A 80 -5.25 -5.25 -13.55
N LEU A 81 -4.11 -5.25 -14.25
CA LEU A 81 -3.26 -4.07 -14.36
C LEU A 81 -3.93 -2.94 -15.14
N GLU A 82 -4.63 -3.26 -16.23
CA GLU A 82 -5.43 -2.30 -16.99
C GLU A 82 -6.53 -1.67 -16.11
N ARG A 83 -7.28 -2.50 -15.39
CA ARG A 83 -8.33 -2.04 -14.48
C ARG A 83 -7.78 -1.15 -13.35
N LEU A 84 -6.59 -1.45 -12.84
CA LEU A 84 -5.90 -0.61 -11.86
C LEU A 84 -5.55 0.76 -12.47
N ALA A 85 -4.98 0.78 -13.68
CA ALA A 85 -4.65 2.03 -14.37
C ALA A 85 -5.91 2.89 -14.58
N GLU A 86 -7.02 2.30 -15.02
CA GLU A 86 -8.31 2.99 -15.13
C GLU A 86 -8.79 3.57 -13.79
N HIS A 87 -8.72 2.78 -12.72
CA HIS A 87 -9.14 3.21 -11.39
C HIS A 87 -8.30 4.39 -10.90
N PHE A 88 -6.97 4.27 -10.96
CA PHE A 88 -6.07 5.35 -10.54
C PHE A 88 -6.25 6.60 -11.39
N ASN A 89 -6.47 6.46 -12.69
CA ASN A 89 -6.76 7.59 -13.56
C ASN A 89 -8.04 8.33 -13.10
N SER A 90 -9.10 7.60 -12.78
CA SER A 90 -10.36 8.20 -12.30
C SER A 90 -10.23 8.91 -10.94
N VAL A 91 -9.35 8.39 -10.06
CA VAL A 91 -9.14 8.92 -8.71
C VAL A 91 -8.21 10.12 -8.73
N LEU A 92 -7.07 10.01 -9.42
CA LEU A 92 -6.00 11.00 -9.40
C LEU A 92 -6.23 12.16 -10.36
N ASN A 93 -6.83 11.89 -11.53
CA ASN A 93 -7.07 12.89 -12.56
C ASN A 93 -8.50 13.42 -12.53
N ARG A 94 -9.17 13.35 -11.37
CA ARG A 94 -10.48 13.95 -11.18
C ARG A 94 -10.36 15.48 -11.27
N PRO A 95 -11.11 16.14 -12.17
CA PRO A 95 -11.12 17.59 -12.20
C PRO A 95 -11.61 18.12 -10.85
N SER A 96 -10.79 18.98 -10.23
CA SER A 96 -11.12 19.67 -9.00
C SER A 96 -11.25 21.16 -9.27
N THR A 97 -12.31 21.76 -8.75
CA THR A 97 -12.48 23.22 -8.73
C THR A 97 -11.98 23.69 -7.37
N ILE A 98 -10.71 24.09 -7.29
CA ILE A 98 -10.14 24.63 -6.05
C ILE A 98 -10.61 26.08 -5.91
N ASN A 99 -11.20 26.41 -4.77
CA ASN A 99 -11.63 27.78 -4.47
C ASN A 99 -10.40 28.66 -4.22
N GLY A 100 -10.23 29.73 -5.00
CA GLY A 100 -9.12 30.68 -4.86
C GLY A 100 -9.05 31.31 -3.47
N GLU A 101 -10.21 31.60 -2.85
CA GLU A 101 -10.27 32.13 -1.50
C GLU A 101 -9.73 31.14 -0.46
N ALA A 102 -9.87 29.83 -0.70
CA ALA A 102 -9.28 28.81 0.16
C ALA A 102 -7.76 28.73 0.01
N ILE A 103 -7.22 28.99 -1.19
CA ILE A 103 -5.78 29.06 -1.45
C ILE A 103 -5.18 30.27 -0.73
N ASP A 104 -5.85 31.43 -0.81
CA ASP A 104 -5.39 32.67 -0.16
C ASP A 104 -5.36 32.57 1.37
N ARG A 105 -6.19 31.68 1.95
CA ARG A 105 -6.23 31.39 3.39
C ARG A 105 -5.15 30.39 3.84
N LEU A 106 -4.43 29.72 2.92
CA LEU A 106 -3.39 28.76 3.29
C LEU A 106 -2.13 29.50 3.78
N PRO A 107 -1.63 29.21 4.99
CA PRO A 107 -0.40 29.82 5.49
C PRO A 107 0.79 29.37 4.62
N GLN A 108 1.46 30.34 4.00
CA GLN A 108 2.65 30.09 3.19
C GLN A 108 3.84 29.82 4.12
N VAL A 109 4.49 28.67 3.96
CA VAL A 109 5.72 28.35 4.68
C VAL A 109 6.90 28.69 3.75
N PRO A 110 7.95 29.37 4.25
CA PRO A 110 9.14 29.63 3.46
C PRO A 110 9.70 28.33 2.88
N VAL A 111 10.03 28.36 1.59
CA VAL A 111 10.70 27.25 0.91
C VAL A 111 12.08 27.10 1.55
N LEU A 112 12.22 26.12 2.43
CA LEU A 112 13.51 25.80 3.02
C LEU A 112 14.40 25.21 1.92
N TYR A 113 15.36 26.01 1.46
CA TYR A 113 16.41 25.55 0.59
C TYR A 113 17.30 24.59 1.40
N PHE A 114 17.14 23.29 1.19
CA PHE A 114 18.01 22.26 1.75
C PHE A 114 19.00 21.81 0.67
N PRO A 115 20.18 22.46 0.54
CA PRO A 115 21.15 22.09 -0.50
C PRO A 115 21.70 20.67 -0.35
N ASN A 116 21.47 19.99 0.78
CA ASN A 116 22.14 18.73 1.14
C ASN A 116 21.21 17.58 1.54
N PHE A 117 19.90 17.61 1.21
CA PHE A 117 19.01 16.49 1.57
C PHE A 117 19.39 15.16 0.88
N PHE A 118 20.25 15.20 -0.15
CA PHE A 118 20.79 14.03 -0.84
C PHE A 118 22.15 13.53 -0.33
N LEU A 119 22.83 14.22 0.61
CA LEU A 119 24.19 13.86 1.03
C LEU A 119 24.29 12.99 2.29
N HIS A 120 23.18 12.62 2.93
CA HIS A 120 23.19 11.77 4.14
C HIS A 120 22.76 10.32 3.93
N ILE A 121 22.51 9.90 2.68
CA ILE A 121 22.47 8.47 2.30
C ILE A 121 23.80 8.15 1.60
N SER A 122 24.89 8.19 2.36
CA SER A 122 26.17 7.52 2.07
C SER A 122 27.14 7.83 3.21
N LEU A 123 27.15 6.97 4.22
CA LEU A 123 28.33 6.70 5.05
C LEU A 123 28.19 5.32 5.69
#